data_AF-A0A967XEN3-F1
#
_entry.id   AF-A0A967XEN3-F1
#
_cell.length_a   1.000
_cell.length_b   1.000
_cell.length_c   1.000
_cell.angle_alpha   90.00
_cell.angle_beta   90.00
_cell.angle_gamma   90.00
#
_symmetry.space_group_name_H-M   'P 1'
#
loop_
_entity.id
_entity.type
_entity.pdbx_description
1 polymer ?
#
loop_
_entity_poly.entity_id
_entity_poly.type
_entity_poly.pdbx_seq_one_letter_code
_entity_poly.pdbx_strand_id
1 'polypeptide(L)' 'MGEGTTARCDDGMDNDGDGDTDCDDSDCMRENVEVCGGVADGCSNGMDDDGDGFTDCNDNDCLVADATCEEGEL' A
#
# COMPACT_ATOMS: atom_id res chain seq x y z
N MET A 1 -3.30 -18.22 2.53
CA MET A 1 -4.70 -18.47 2.95
C MET A 1 -5.06 -17.17 3.64
N GLY A 2 -5.47 -16.17 2.87
CA GLY A 2 -4.80 -14.87 2.98
C GLY A 2 -5.12 -13.97 4.16
N GLU A 3 -4.18 -13.06 4.41
CA GLU A 3 -4.15 -12.11 5.53
C GLU A 3 -4.97 -10.82 5.33
N GLY A 4 -5.39 -10.48 4.11
CA GLY A 4 -5.97 -9.18 3.75
C GLY A 4 -7.24 -8.69 4.45
N THR A 5 -7.14 -8.40 5.74
CA THR A 5 -8.05 -7.61 6.57
C THR A 5 -7.21 -6.61 7.33
N THR A 6 -7.70 -5.38 7.49
CA THR A 6 -6.97 -4.29 8.18
C THR A 6 -6.42 -4.70 9.55
N ALA A 7 -7.15 -5.53 10.30
CA ALA A 7 -6.74 -5.92 11.65
C ALA A 7 -5.59 -6.92 11.71
N ARG A 8 -5.27 -7.58 10.59
CA ARG A 8 -4.18 -8.55 10.50
C ARG A 8 -2.95 -7.91 9.89
N CYS A 9 -3.18 -7.14 8.82
CA CYS A 9 -2.19 -6.30 8.17
C CYS A 9 -1.66 -5.10 9.00
N ASP A 10 -1.91 -5.06 10.31
CA ASP A 10 -1.47 -4.03 11.27
C ASP A 10 -1.11 -4.64 12.64
N ASP A 11 -0.97 -5.98 12.72
CA ASP A 11 -0.80 -6.67 14.00
C ASP A 11 0.64 -7.12 14.28
N GLY A 12 1.57 -6.89 13.35
CA GLY A 12 2.98 -7.24 13.50
C GLY A 12 3.25 -8.73 13.35
N MET A 13 2.30 -9.51 12.81
CA MET A 13 2.42 -10.95 12.64
C MET A 13 2.15 -11.38 11.21
N ASP A 14 2.93 -12.35 10.74
CA ASP A 14 2.60 -13.18 9.58
C ASP A 14 1.44 -14.12 9.94
N ASN A 15 0.20 -13.72 9.62
CA ASN A 15 -1.01 -14.47 9.92
C ASN A 15 -1.32 -15.58 8.90
N ASP A 16 -0.59 -15.60 7.80
CA ASP A 16 -0.76 -16.44 6.63
C ASP A 16 0.29 -17.56 6.57
N GLY A 17 1.48 -17.30 7.10
CA GLY A 17 2.62 -18.18 7.25
C GLY A 17 3.56 -18.22 6.05
N ASP A 18 3.54 -17.22 5.17
CA ASP A 18 4.36 -17.18 3.95
C ASP A 18 5.71 -16.47 4.11
N GLY A 19 5.91 -15.79 5.24
CA GLY A 19 7.15 -15.14 5.63
C GLY A 19 7.18 -13.63 5.46
N ASP A 20 6.13 -13.04 4.90
CA ASP A 20 5.95 -11.59 4.84
C ASP A 20 5.05 -11.13 6.01
N THR A 21 5.05 -9.83 6.36
CA THR A 21 4.35 -9.33 7.56
C THR A 21 3.72 -7.98 7.30
N ASP A 22 2.47 -7.79 7.75
CA ASP A 22 1.72 -6.54 7.59
C ASP A 22 1.78 -6.02 6.13
N CYS A 23 2.24 -4.79 5.92
CA CYS A 23 2.31 -4.18 4.59
C CYS A 23 3.44 -4.70 3.70
N ASP A 24 4.37 -5.48 4.26
CA ASP A 24 5.31 -6.24 3.44
C ASP A 24 4.61 -7.48 2.83
N ASP A 25 3.44 -7.90 3.34
CA ASP A 25 2.64 -9.01 2.80
C ASP A 25 1.76 -8.56 1.62
N SER A 26 1.95 -9.20 0.47
CA SER A 26 1.15 -8.96 -0.74
C SER A 26 -0.35 -9.22 -0.58
N ASP A 27 -0.75 -10.06 0.38
CA ASP A 27 -2.14 -10.29 0.76
C ASP A 27 -2.75 -9.10 1.51
N CYS A 28 -1.93 -8.19 2.01
CA CYS A 28 -2.33 -6.92 2.62
C CYS A 28 -2.45 -5.76 1.61
N MET A 29 -1.98 -5.93 0.38
CA MET A 29 -2.15 -4.96 -0.72
C MET A 29 -3.50 -5.09 -1.44
N ARG A 30 -4.60 -5.21 -0.68
CA ARG A 30 -5.96 -5.37 -1.24
C ARG A 30 -6.79 -4.12 -1.03
N GLU A 31 -7.72 -3.83 -1.95
CA GLU A 31 -8.64 -2.67 -1.87
C GLU A 31 -9.41 -2.55 -0.54
N ASN A 32 -9.53 -3.63 0.23
CA ASN A 32 -10.24 -3.67 1.51
C ASN A 32 -9.34 -3.62 2.75
N VAL A 33 -8.06 -3.30 2.59
CA VAL A 33 -7.07 -3.16 3.66
C VAL A 33 -6.63 -1.70 3.71
N GLU A 34 -7.15 -0.97 4.68
CA GLU A 34 -6.95 0.48 4.80
C GLU A 34 -5.61 0.86 5.46
N VAL A 35 -4.93 -0.09 6.10
CA VAL A 35 -3.69 0.17 6.86
C VAL A 35 -2.47 0.34 5.97
N CYS A 36 -2.39 -0.43 4.88
CA CYS A 36 -1.25 -0.41 3.97
C CYS A 36 -1.45 0.58 2.84
N GLY A 37 -2.13 1.70 3.14
CA GLY A 37 -2.31 2.82 2.21
C GLY A 37 -2.73 2.35 0.83
N GLY A 38 -3.94 1.82 0.68
CA GLY A 38 -4.44 1.46 -0.65
C GLY A 38 -4.15 2.60 -1.62
N VAL A 39 -3.38 2.28 -2.68
CA VAL A 39 -2.65 3.19 -3.58
C VAL A 39 -3.29 4.57 -3.76
N ALA A 40 -4.63 4.68 -3.87
CA ALA A 40 -5.35 5.94 -4.01
C ALA A 40 -5.14 7.01 -2.90
N ASP A 41 -4.93 6.64 -1.62
CA ASP A 41 -4.72 7.62 -0.53
C ASP A 41 -3.23 7.86 -0.23
N GLY A 42 -2.36 6.97 -0.72
CA GLY A 42 -0.91 7.03 -0.55
C GLY A 42 -0.18 7.99 -1.49
N CYS A 43 -0.82 8.41 -2.58
CA CYS A 43 -0.13 9.16 -3.65
C CYS A 43 0.27 10.62 -3.35
N SER A 44 0.24 11.05 -2.09
CA SER A 44 0.60 12.43 -1.70
C SER A 44 1.06 12.57 -0.24
N ASN A 45 1.37 11.47 0.45
CA ASN A 45 1.72 11.44 1.86
C ASN A 45 3.24 11.44 2.12
N GLY A 46 4.07 11.35 1.08
CA GLY A 46 5.53 11.27 1.19
C GLY A 46 6.06 9.86 1.45
N MET A 47 5.24 8.82 1.28
CA MET A 47 5.57 7.42 1.57
C MET A 47 5.45 6.52 0.33
N ASP A 48 6.29 5.49 0.32
CA ASP A 48 6.21 4.35 -0.59
C ASP A 48 5.22 3.36 0.03
N ASP A 49 3.93 3.52 -0.31
CA ASP A 49 2.84 2.75 0.30
C ASP A 49 2.72 1.32 -0.27
N ASP A 50 3.31 1.04 -1.44
CA ASP A 50 3.34 -0.29 -2.06
C ASP A 50 4.71 -1.00 -1.98
N GLY A 51 5.73 -0.30 -1.47
CA GLY A 51 7.06 -0.84 -1.20
C GLY A 51 7.89 -1.10 -2.46
N ASP A 52 7.51 -0.55 -3.61
CA ASP A 52 8.18 -0.79 -4.89
C ASP A 52 9.43 0.09 -5.11
N GLY A 53 9.70 0.98 -4.16
CA GLY A 53 10.80 1.94 -4.15
C GLY A 53 10.45 3.29 -4.77
N PHE A 54 9.19 3.47 -5.18
CA PHE A 54 8.64 4.72 -5.65
C PHE A 54 7.69 5.30 -4.60
N THR A 55 7.38 6.59 -4.70
CA THR A 55 6.66 7.31 -3.63
C THR A 55 5.75 8.34 -4.27
N ASP A 56 4.53 8.45 -3.75
CA ASP A 56 3.54 9.41 -4.21
C ASP A 56 3.32 9.36 -5.73
N CYS A 57 3.34 10.50 -6.42
CA CYS A 57 3.23 10.58 -7.88
C CYS A 57 4.41 10.01 -8.67
N ASN A 58 5.51 9.62 -8.00
CA ASN A 58 6.59 8.89 -8.67
C ASN A 58 6.30 7.39 -8.73
N ASP A 59 5.37 6.92 -7.91
CA ASP A 59 4.84 5.55 -7.95
C ASP A 59 3.90 5.42 -9.16
N ASN A 60 4.09 4.34 -9.91
CA ASN A 60 3.36 4.10 -11.16
C ASN A 60 1.95 3.55 -10.90
N ASP A 61 1.74 2.90 -9.76
CA ASP A 61 0.46 2.43 -9.28
C ASP A 61 -0.41 3.64 -8.88
N CYS A 62 0.22 4.71 -8.40
CA CYS A 62 -0.40 6.02 -8.17
C CYS A 62 -0.93 6.74 -9.42
N LEU A 63 -0.54 6.32 -10.63
CA LEU A 63 -1.08 6.85 -11.89
C LEU A 63 -2.32 6.08 -12.38
N VAL A 64 -2.57 4.88 -11.82
CA VAL A 64 -3.69 4.01 -12.18
C VAL A 64 -4.86 4.21 -11.22
N ALA A 65 -4.56 4.48 -9.95
CA ALA A 65 -5.50 5.12 -9.06
C ALA A 65 -5.72 6.56 -9.55
N ASP A 66 -6.96 7.04 -9.56
CA ASP A 66 -7.36 8.41 -9.91
C ASP A 66 -6.87 9.40 -8.82
N ALA A 67 -5.62 9.25 -8.39
CA ALA A 67 -5.00 10.00 -7.33
C ALA A 67 -4.44 11.29 -7.93
N THR A 68 -4.61 12.34 -7.16
CA THR A 68 -4.51 13.76 -7.53
C THR A 68 -3.07 14.22 -7.78
N CYS A 69 -2.34 13.51 -8.65
CA CYS A 69 -1.12 13.98 -9.29
C CYS A 69 -1.50 15.01 -10.35
N GLU A 70 -2.11 16.12 -9.91
CA GLU A 70 -2.22 17.31 -10.73
C GLU A 70 -0.79 17.78 -11.02
N GLU A 71 -0.47 17.92 -12.31
CA GLU A 71 0.86 18.25 -12.79
C GLU A 71 1.46 19.47 -12.06
N GLY A 72 2.37 19.22 -11.11
CA GLY A 72 3.42 20.18 -10.80
C GLY A 72 3.76 20.40 -9.34
N GLU A 73 4.45 19.46 -8.71
CA GLU A 73 5.47 19.81 -7.71
C GLU A 73 6.81 19.17 -8.11
N LEU A 74 7.73 20.06 -8.51
CA LEU A 74 9.13 19.85 -8.86
C LEU A 74 10.00 19.71 -7.59
#